data_AF-A0A1L9ATV9-F1
#
_entry.id   AF-A0A1L9ATV9-F1
#
_cell.length_a   1.000
_cell.length_b   1.000
_cell.length_c   1.000
_cell.angle_alpha   90.00
_cell.angle_beta   90.00
_cell.angle_gamma   90.00
#
_symmetry.space_group_name_H-M   'P 1'
#
loop_
_entity.id
_entity.type
_entity.pdbx_description
1 polymer ?
#
loop_
_entity_poly.entity_id
_entity_poly.type
_entity_poly.pdbx_seq_one_letter_code
_entity_poly.pdbx_strand_id
1 'polypeptide(L)'
;MKMRSSLAVLCVLGATHSAAADYKCTGNRVEKAGVTQYTVRRSGMDVAIDKGGNPQGRAVRRGHGYDIEVNGVRVATLDNGVIYRGASRWASVAEAQRLSDCPDPIAVTLWVLGQTGGL
;
A
#
# COMPACT_ATOMS: atom_id res chain seq x y z
N MET A 1 -58.87 -18.07 -19.09
CA MET A 1 -57.80 -18.67 -18.26
C MET A 1 -56.54 -17.82 -18.45
N LYS A 2 -55.95 -17.30 -17.38
CA LYS A 2 -54.75 -16.44 -17.41
C LYS A 2 -53.51 -17.32 -17.28
N MET A 3 -52.71 -17.42 -18.34
CA MET A 3 -51.41 -18.08 -18.31
C MET A 3 -50.34 -17.03 -17.98
N ARG A 4 -49.83 -17.11 -16.75
CA ARG A 4 -48.64 -16.39 -16.30
C ARG A 4 -47.43 -17.24 -16.71
N SER A 5 -46.52 -16.70 -17.51
CA SER A 5 -45.22 -17.33 -17.76
C SER A 5 -44.08 -16.43 -17.29
N SER A 6 -43.23 -17.06 -16.50
CA SER A 6 -42.24 -16.54 -15.56
C SER A 6 -41.16 -15.67 -16.17
N LEU A 7 -40.82 -14.59 -15.46
CA LEU A 7 -39.64 -13.77 -15.69
C LEU A 7 -38.42 -14.51 -15.12
N ALA A 8 -37.47 -14.90 -15.97
CA ALA A 8 -36.19 -15.46 -15.53
C ALA A 8 -35.27 -14.31 -15.09
N VAL A 9 -35.01 -14.22 -13.77
CA VAL A 9 -34.03 -13.29 -13.20
C VAL A 9 -32.64 -13.86 -13.41
N LEU A 10 -31.89 -13.28 -14.35
CA LEU A 10 -30.49 -13.58 -14.59
C LEU A 10 -29.66 -12.97 -13.43
N CYS A 11 -29.28 -13.80 -12.46
CA CYS A 11 -28.34 -13.38 -11.41
C CYS A 11 -26.95 -13.21 -12.02
N VAL A 12 -26.58 -11.96 -12.33
CA VAL A 12 -25.20 -11.60 -12.64
C VAL A 12 -24.41 -11.73 -11.35
N LEU A 13 -23.73 -12.86 -11.16
CA LEU A 13 -22.67 -12.97 -10.15
C LEU A 13 -21.62 -11.93 -10.49
N GLY A 14 -21.58 -10.86 -9.70
CA GLY A 14 -20.50 -9.88 -9.73
C GLY A 14 -19.19 -10.58 -9.43
N ALA A 15 -18.44 -10.90 -10.48
CA ALA A 15 -17.04 -11.24 -10.36
C ALA A 15 -16.31 -10.00 -9.85
N THR A 16 -16.23 -9.88 -8.52
CA THR A 16 -15.28 -8.97 -7.88
C THR A 16 -13.90 -9.49 -8.29
N HIS A 17 -13.36 -8.94 -9.37
CA HIS A 17 -11.94 -9.08 -9.66
C HIS A 17 -11.24 -8.43 -8.48
N SER A 18 -10.81 -9.23 -7.51
CA SER A 18 -9.84 -8.80 -6.51
C SER A 18 -8.63 -8.34 -7.30
N ALA A 19 -8.52 -7.03 -7.52
CA ALA A 19 -7.35 -6.46 -8.16
C ALA A 19 -6.15 -6.94 -7.34
N ALA A 20 -5.32 -7.77 -7.95
CA ALA A 20 -4.09 -8.21 -7.32
C ALA A 20 -3.26 -6.96 -7.03
N ALA A 21 -2.64 -6.89 -5.87
CA ALA A 21 -1.76 -5.79 -5.54
C ALA A 21 -0.70 -5.64 -6.64
N ASP A 22 -0.51 -4.40 -7.11
CA ASP A 22 0.43 -4.10 -8.21
C ASP A 22 1.87 -4.44 -7.83
N TYR A 23 2.19 -4.32 -6.54
CA TYR A 23 3.49 -4.61 -5.98
C TYR A 23 3.43 -5.77 -5.00
N LYS A 24 4.52 -6.54 -4.93
CA LYS A 24 4.68 -7.63 -3.96
C LYS A 24 6.05 -7.59 -3.33
N CYS A 25 6.11 -7.82 -2.02
CA CYS A 25 7.37 -7.99 -1.32
C CYS A 25 7.91 -9.42 -1.47
N THR A 26 9.10 -9.56 -2.05
CA THR A 26 9.83 -10.83 -2.20
C THR A 26 11.20 -10.69 -1.54
N GLY A 27 11.35 -11.17 -0.30
CA GLY A 27 12.57 -10.99 0.48
C GLY A 27 12.85 -9.50 0.76
N ASN A 28 13.97 -8.99 0.23
CA ASN A 28 14.33 -7.57 0.31
C ASN A 28 13.94 -6.77 -0.94
N ARG A 29 13.12 -7.31 -1.83
CA ARG A 29 12.69 -6.64 -3.07
C ARG A 29 11.21 -6.32 -3.02
N VAL A 30 10.84 -5.23 -3.68
CA VAL A 30 9.47 -4.93 -4.06
C VAL A 30 9.38 -5.12 -5.57
N GLU A 31 8.59 -6.08 -5.99
CA GLU A 31 8.47 -6.51 -7.38
C GLU A 31 7.10 -6.12 -7.95
N LYS A 32 7.08 -5.74 -9.23
CA LYS A 32 5.86 -5.53 -10.03
C LYS A 32 5.94 -6.44 -11.24
N ALA A 33 4.94 -7.30 -11.42
CA ALA A 33 4.92 -8.31 -12.48
C ALA A 33 6.22 -9.14 -12.59
N GLY A 34 6.84 -9.48 -11.45
CA GLY A 34 8.09 -10.25 -11.39
C GLY A 34 9.38 -9.45 -11.61
N VAL A 35 9.30 -8.14 -11.85
CA VAL A 35 10.47 -7.26 -12.01
C VAL A 35 10.68 -6.44 -10.75
N THR A 36 11.90 -6.45 -10.20
CA THR A 36 12.27 -5.61 -9.06
C THR A 36 12.16 -4.13 -9.41
N GLN A 37 11.30 -3.42 -8.68
CA GLN A 37 11.12 -1.97 -8.81
C GLN A 37 11.89 -1.23 -7.70
N TYR A 38 11.88 -1.79 -6.49
CA TYR A 38 12.54 -1.23 -5.33
C TYR A 38 13.27 -2.31 -4.53
N THR A 39 14.25 -1.88 -3.75
CA THR A 39 14.85 -2.69 -2.70
C THR A 39 14.49 -2.11 -1.34
N VAL A 40 14.22 -3.00 -0.38
CA VAL A 40 13.95 -2.65 1.00
C VAL A 40 15.23 -2.84 1.81
N ARG A 41 15.67 -1.77 2.49
CA ARG A 41 16.71 -1.86 3.51
C ARG A 41 16.09 -1.68 4.89
N ARG A 42 16.57 -2.45 5.85
CA ARG A 42 16.11 -2.38 7.25
C ARG A 42 17.26 -2.00 8.15
N SER A 43 16.99 -1.14 9.13
CA SER A 43 17.93 -0.79 10.19
C SER A 43 17.16 -0.82 11.52
N GLY A 44 17.32 -1.89 12.28
CA GLY A 44 16.40 -2.19 13.38
C GLY A 44 14.95 -2.28 12.89
N MET A 45 14.08 -1.43 13.43
CA MET A 45 12.67 -1.37 13.02
C MET A 45 12.40 -0.39 11.87
N ASP A 46 13.38 0.43 11.49
CA ASP A 46 13.25 1.38 10.39
C ASP A 46 13.33 0.66 9.05
N VAL A 47 12.61 1.21 8.07
CA VAL A 47 12.53 0.71 6.71
C VAL A 47 12.88 1.83 5.75
N ALA A 48 13.75 1.55 4.77
CA ALA A 48 14.01 2.41 3.63
C ALA A 48 13.62 1.68 2.34
N ILE A 49 12.97 2.40 1.43
CA ILE A 49 12.62 1.96 0.09
C ILE A 49 13.54 2.70 -0.89
N ASP A 50 14.41 1.94 -1.54
CA ASP A 50 15.44 2.47 -2.44
C ASP A 50 15.13 2.08 -3.90
N LYS A 51 15.35 3.02 -4.83
CA LYS A 51 15.28 2.78 -6.28
C LYS A 51 16.66 3.01 -6.88
N GLY A 52 17.26 1.96 -7.44
CA GLY A 52 18.63 2.03 -7.98
C GLY A 52 19.69 2.47 -6.96
N GLY A 53 19.51 2.12 -5.67
CA GLY A 53 20.41 2.51 -4.58
C GLY A 53 20.13 3.89 -3.96
N ASN A 54 19.17 4.65 -4.49
CA ASN A 54 18.79 5.96 -3.95
C ASN A 54 17.52 5.84 -3.09
N PRO A 55 17.56 6.28 -1.81
CA PRO A 55 16.38 6.28 -0.95
C PRO A 55 15.26 7.15 -1.51
N GLN A 56 14.09 6.57 -1.75
CA GLN A 56 12.89 7.28 -2.19
C GLN A 56 12.01 7.64 -0.99
N GLY A 57 11.81 6.69 -0.09
CA GLY A 57 11.01 6.88 1.11
C GLY A 57 11.51 6.05 2.28
N ARG A 58 11.18 6.48 3.49
CA ARG A 58 11.53 5.80 4.74
C ARG A 58 10.33 5.73 5.67
N ALA A 59 10.17 4.61 6.36
CA ALA A 59 9.36 4.52 7.57
C ALA A 59 10.31 4.47 8.77
N VAL A 60 10.25 5.48 9.62
CA VAL A 60 11.12 5.63 10.79
C VAL A 60 10.31 5.36 12.04
N ARG A 61 10.75 4.41 12.86
CA ARG A 61 10.00 3.98 14.04
C ARG A 61 9.90 5.10 15.07
N ARG A 62 8.69 5.32 15.60
CA ARG A 62 8.39 6.28 16.67
C ARG A 62 7.39 5.67 17.66
N GLY A 63 7.87 5.23 18.83
CA GLY A 63 7.03 4.55 19.81
C GLY A 63 6.35 3.32 19.21
N HIS A 64 5.01 3.36 19.12
CA HIS A 64 4.20 2.29 18.54
C HIS A 64 3.90 2.45 17.04
N GLY A 65 4.21 3.62 16.46
CA GLY A 65 3.95 3.96 15.06
C GLY A 65 5.21 4.26 14.25
N TYR A 66 5.02 4.89 13.10
CA TYR A 66 6.09 5.31 12.20
C TYR A 66 5.89 6.74 11.71
N ASP A 67 6.96 7.52 11.63
CA ASP A 67 7.02 8.68 10.74
C ASP A 67 7.33 8.17 9.32
N ILE A 68 6.60 8.67 8.33
CA ILE A 68 6.86 8.38 6.92
C ILE A 68 7.56 9.58 6.30
N GLU A 69 8.78 9.37 5.83
CA GLU A 69 9.65 10.39 5.25
C GLU A 69 9.81 10.18 3.74
N VAL A 70 9.76 11.28 2.99
CA VAL A 70 10.09 11.34 1.56
C VAL A 70 11.13 12.45 1.40
N ASN A 71 12.25 12.16 0.73
CA ASN A 71 13.39 13.09 0.61
C ASN A 71 13.88 13.65 1.96
N GLY A 72 13.83 12.83 3.02
CA GLY A 72 14.24 13.22 4.38
C GLY A 72 13.27 14.12 5.13
N VAL A 73 12.09 14.42 4.55
CA VAL A 73 11.05 15.22 5.17
C VAL A 73 9.90 14.33 5.58
N ARG A 74 9.43 14.46 6.82
CA ARG A 74 8.22 13.76 7.28
C ARG A 74 6.99 14.30 6.54
N VAL A 75 6.29 13.41 5.83
CA VAL A 75 5.09 13.73 5.04
C VAL A 75 3.82 13.08 5.59
N ALA A 76 3.96 11.99 6.35
CA ALA A 76 2.85 11.30 7.00
C ALA A 76 3.28 10.63 8.30
N THR A 77 2.32 10.16 9.07
CA THR A 77 2.54 9.27 10.22
C THR A 77 1.65 8.04 10.07
N LEU A 78 2.13 6.89 10.54
CA LEU A 78 1.37 5.66 10.69
C LEU A 78 1.19 5.41 12.18
N ASP A 79 -0.05 5.43 12.64
CA ASP A 79 -0.39 5.07 14.01
C ASP A 79 -1.65 4.19 14.03
N ASN A 80 -1.59 3.10 14.80
CA ASN A 80 -2.71 2.17 14.99
C ASN A 80 -3.44 1.76 13.68
N GLY A 81 -2.67 1.47 12.62
CA GLY A 81 -3.21 1.05 11.32
C GLY A 81 -3.78 2.18 10.46
N VAL A 82 -3.65 3.44 10.89
CA VAL A 82 -4.14 4.64 10.22
C VAL A 82 -2.97 5.50 9.75
N ILE A 83 -3.04 5.97 8.52
CA ILE A 83 -2.09 6.90 7.92
C ILE A 83 -2.66 8.30 8.10
N TYR A 84 -1.90 9.20 8.73
CA TYR A 84 -2.27 10.60 8.95
C TYR A 84 -1.39 11.53 8.13
N ARG A 85 -1.98 12.62 7.63
CA ARG A 85 -1.29 13.78 7.08
C ARG A 85 -1.57 14.97 8.00
N GLY A 86 -0.57 15.33 8.81
CA GLY A 86 -0.79 16.24 9.93
C GLY A 86 -1.75 15.61 10.95
N ALA A 87 -2.78 16.34 11.36
CA ALA A 87 -3.80 15.84 12.29
C ALA A 87 -4.95 15.09 11.60
N SER A 88 -4.99 15.08 10.27
CA SER A 88 -6.10 14.50 9.49
C SER A 88 -5.79 13.07 9.09
N ARG A 89 -6.76 12.18 9.30
CA ARG A 89 -6.71 10.83 8.71
C ARG A 89 -6.64 10.97 7.19
N TRP A 90 -5.70 10.27 6.59
CA TRP A 90 -5.48 10.25 5.15
C TRP A 90 -5.93 8.93 4.52
N ALA A 91 -5.52 7.80 5.10
CA ALA A 91 -5.88 6.46 4.63
C ALA A 91 -5.66 5.43 5.76
N SER A 92 -5.88 4.15 5.46
CA SER A 92 -5.57 3.01 6.32
C SER A 92 -4.46 2.14 5.73
N VAL A 93 -3.81 1.34 6.58
CA VAL A 93 -2.88 0.29 6.15
C VAL A 93 -3.52 -0.66 5.15
N ALA A 94 -4.78 -1.05 5.36
CA ALA A 94 -5.49 -1.93 4.45
C ALA A 94 -5.64 -1.33 3.04
N GLU A 95 -5.87 -0.02 2.94
CA GLU A 95 -5.89 0.68 1.64
C GLU A 95 -4.51 0.70 0.99
N ALA A 96 -3.45 0.91 1.76
CA ALA A 96 -2.07 0.81 1.25
C ALA A 96 -1.71 -0.62 0.79
N GLN A 97 -2.21 -1.63 1.48
CA GLN A 97 -1.97 -3.03 1.15
C GLN A 97 -2.73 -3.51 -0.11
N ARG A 98 -3.79 -2.80 -0.52
CA ARG A 98 -4.41 -3.04 -1.84
C ARG A 98 -3.48 -2.69 -2.99
N LEU A 99 -2.57 -1.71 -2.80
CA LEU A 99 -1.56 -1.35 -3.80
C LEU A 99 -0.37 -2.32 -3.76
N SER A 100 -0.02 -2.80 -2.56
CA SER A 100 1.18 -3.61 -2.35
C SER A 100 0.97 -4.72 -1.34
N ASP A 101 1.20 -5.96 -1.75
CA ASP A 101 1.24 -7.12 -0.86
C ASP A 101 2.57 -7.13 -0.08
N CYS A 102 2.62 -6.27 0.92
CA CYS A 102 3.80 -5.96 1.72
C CYS A 102 3.42 -5.70 3.20
N PRO A 103 4.36 -5.93 4.14
CA PRO A 103 4.18 -5.52 5.54
C PRO A 103 3.91 -4.03 5.69
N ASP A 104 3.13 -3.66 6.71
CA ASP A 104 2.61 -2.31 6.96
C ASP A 104 3.60 -1.17 6.69
N PRO A 105 4.80 -1.09 7.31
CA PRO A 105 5.69 0.04 7.08
C PRO A 105 6.14 0.15 5.62
N ILE A 106 6.30 -0.97 4.90
CA ILE A 106 6.67 -0.95 3.48
C ILE A 106 5.47 -0.52 2.64
N ALA A 107 4.31 -1.14 2.85
CA ALA A 107 3.10 -0.85 2.08
C ALA A 107 2.69 0.62 2.22
N VAL A 108 2.73 1.15 3.45
CA VAL A 108 2.41 2.55 3.73
C VAL A 108 3.42 3.49 3.07
N THR A 109 4.73 3.23 3.16
CA THR A 109 5.73 4.07 2.50
C THR A 109 5.55 4.08 0.98
N LEU A 110 5.30 2.92 0.35
CA LEU A 110 5.03 2.82 -1.09
C LEU A 110 3.76 3.60 -1.48
N TRP A 111 2.69 3.45 -0.69
CA TRP A 111 1.44 4.17 -0.93
C TRP A 111 1.66 5.69 -0.85
N VAL A 112 2.35 6.17 0.19
CA VAL A 112 2.67 7.60 0.37
C VAL A 112 3.53 8.12 -0.79
N LEU A 113 4.55 7.37 -1.22
CA LEU A 113 5.35 7.71 -2.41
C LEU A 113 4.47 7.88 -3.64
N GLY A 114 3.50 6.99 -3.85
CA GLY A 114 2.55 7.10 -4.95
C GLY A 114 1.69 8.36 -4.89
N GLN A 115 1.25 8.74 -3.69
CA GLN A 115 0.48 9.98 -3.50
C GLN A 115 1.31 11.25 -3.67
N THR A 116 2.63 11.19 -3.45
CA THR A 116 3.53 12.36 -3.57
C THR A 116 4.25 12.42 -4.92
N GLY A 117 3.94 11.53 -5.86
CA GLY A 117 4.56 11.49 -7.19
C GLY A 117 5.97 10.89 -7.22
N GLY A 118 6.33 10.08 -6.23
CA GLY A 118 7.65 9.46 -6.06
C GLY A 118 7.77 7.98 -6.47
N LEU A 119 6.72 7.38 -7.05
CA LEU A 119 6.77 6.02 -7.63
C LEU A 119 7.20 6.05 -9.10
#